data_AF-A0A1H4N8U7-F1
#
_entry.id   AF-A0A1H4N8U7-F1
#
_cell.length_a   1.000
_cell.length_b   1.000
_cell.length_c   1.000
_cell.angle_alpha   90.00
_cell.angle_beta   90.00
_cell.angle_gamma   90.00
#
_symmetry.space_group_name_H-M   'P 1'
#
loop_
_entity.id
_entity.type
_entity.pdbx_description
1 polymer ?
#
loop_
_entity_poly.entity_id
_entity_poly.type
_entity_poly.pdbx_seq_one_letter_code
_entity_poly.pdbx_strand_id
1 'polypeptide(L)'
;MRPDRSDVIFLPASFVWRTIPVDVAVAIGARPKAKARAWLEAFSRDARRPLLLQSDGDWHAFGPPQFLSDMVERLSDERDPWQPV
;
A
#
# COMPACT_ATOMS: atom_id res chain seq x y z
N MET A 1 1.81 3.67 -17.55
CA MET A 1 2.71 4.39 -16.60
C MET A 1 4.15 4.03 -16.98
N ARG A 2 5.14 4.91 -16.74
CA ARG A 2 6.56 4.58 -16.87
C ARG A 2 7.13 4.31 -15.47
N PRO A 3 7.36 3.04 -15.09
CA PRO A 3 7.81 2.68 -13.74
C PRO A 3 9.13 3.35 -13.34
N ASP A 4 9.97 3.67 -14.32
CA ASP A 4 11.24 4.38 -14.13
C ASP A 4 11.07 5.84 -13.69
N ARG A 5 9.85 6.38 -13.64
CA ARG A 5 9.56 7.78 -13.29
C ARG A 5 8.48 7.94 -12.21
N SER A 6 8.08 6.85 -11.57
CA SER A 6 7.00 6.86 -10.57
C SER A 6 7.45 7.23 -9.16
N ASP A 7 8.76 7.24 -8.88
CA ASP A 7 9.32 7.53 -7.56
C ASP A 7 8.70 6.62 -6.47
N VAL A 8 8.41 5.36 -6.84
CA VAL A 8 7.75 4.36 -5.98
C VAL A 8 8.37 2.99 -6.23
N ILE A 9 8.69 2.28 -5.15
CA ILE A 9 8.92 0.83 -5.16
C ILE A 9 7.57 0.15 -4.98
N PHE A 10 7.23 -0.74 -5.92
CA PHE A 10 6.00 -1.52 -5.86
C PHE A 10 6.33 -2.99 -5.58
N LEU A 11 5.79 -3.51 -4.50
CA LEU A 11 5.98 -4.86 -4.00
C LEU A 11 4.64 -5.60 -4.08
N PRO A 12 4.39 -6.39 -5.13
CA PRO A 12 3.14 -7.12 -5.25
C PRO A 12 3.08 -8.29 -4.25
N ALA A 13 1.90 -8.53 -3.68
CA ALA A 13 1.62 -9.64 -2.77
C ALA A 13 2.66 -9.80 -1.63
N SER A 14 3.06 -8.68 -1.01
CA SER A 14 4.09 -8.65 0.04
C SER A 14 3.71 -9.44 1.29
N PHE A 15 2.43 -9.45 1.66
CA PHE A 15 1.93 -10.24 2.78
C PHE A 15 0.47 -10.64 2.56
N VAL A 16 -0.05 -11.47 3.46
CA VAL A 16 -1.45 -11.92 3.41
C VAL A 16 -2.25 -11.28 4.54
N TRP A 17 -3.35 -10.63 4.20
CA TRP A 17 -4.37 -10.21 5.15
C TRP A 17 -5.54 -11.20 5.08
N ARG A 18 -5.73 -11.96 6.16
CA ARG A 18 -6.66 -13.11 6.22
C ARG A 18 -6.31 -14.17 5.17
N THR A 19 -6.88 -14.07 3.98
CA THR A 19 -6.61 -14.95 2.83
C THR A 19 -6.31 -14.16 1.55
N ILE A 20 -6.25 -12.83 1.64
CA ILE A 20 -6.12 -11.94 0.49
C ILE A 20 -4.68 -11.39 0.45
N PRO A 21 -3.95 -11.55 -0.66
CA PRO A 21 -2.63 -10.95 -0.80
C PRO A 21 -2.73 -9.43 -0.84
N VAL A 22 -1.84 -8.76 -0.12
CA VAL A 22 -1.75 -7.30 -0.01
C VAL A 22 -0.53 -6.82 -0.77
N ASP A 23 -0.74 -5.82 -1.61
CA ASP A 23 0.34 -5.11 -2.30
C ASP A 23 0.89 -4.00 -1.40
N VAL A 24 2.19 -3.74 -1.50
CA VAL A 24 2.85 -2.64 -0.77
C VAL A 24 3.51 -1.70 -1.77
N ALA A 25 3.30 -0.40 -1.60
CA ALA A 25 3.97 0.64 -2.36
C ALA A 25 4.71 1.56 -1.40
N VAL A 26 5.97 1.85 -1.70
CA VAL A 26 6.83 2.73 -0.88
C VAL A 26 7.33 3.86 -1.76
N ALA A 27 7.01 5.10 -1.40
CA ALA A 27 7.55 6.27 -2.09
C ALA A 27 9.07 6.37 -1.88
N ILE A 28 9.80 6.67 -2.96
CA ILE A 28 11.25 6.91 -2.92
C ILE A 28 11.46 8.42 -2.94
N GLY A 29 11.92 8.98 -1.83
CA GLY A 29 12.15 10.42 -1.69
C GLY A 29 10.85 11.19 -1.41
N ALA A 30 10.51 12.14 -2.27
CA ALA A 30 9.32 12.98 -2.08
C ALA A 30 8.00 12.22 -2.34
N ARG A 31 6.87 12.80 -1.92
CA ARG A 31 5.51 12.30 -2.20
C ARG A 31 5.36 11.79 -3.64
N PRO A 32 4.77 10.59 -3.84
CA PRO A 32 4.57 10.05 -5.17
C PRO A 32 3.66 10.97 -5.98
N LYS A 33 3.99 11.14 -7.26
CA LYS A 33 3.20 11.98 -8.18
C LYS A 33 1.74 11.52 -8.15
N ALA A 34 0.80 12.46 -8.18
CA ALA A 34 -0.64 12.16 -8.13
C ALA A 34 -1.06 11.09 -9.15
N LYS A 35 -0.45 11.07 -10.34
CA LYS A 35 -0.68 10.05 -11.37
C LYS A 35 -0.21 8.65 -10.97
N ALA A 36 0.91 8.53 -10.25
CA ALA A 36 1.40 7.24 -9.76
C ALA A 36 0.47 6.70 -8.66
N ARG A 37 0.07 7.56 -7.72
CA ARG A 37 -0.91 7.22 -6.68
C ARG A 37 -2.25 6.77 -7.29
N ALA A 38 -2.82 7.56 -8.20
CA ALA A 38 -4.07 7.22 -8.86
C ALA A 38 -4.00 5.89 -9.63
N TRP A 39 -2.85 5.60 -10.25
CA TRP A 39 -2.63 4.32 -10.90
C TRP A 39 -2.57 3.16 -9.91
N LEU A 40 -1.89 3.32 -8.76
CA LEU A 40 -1.82 2.29 -7.71
C LEU A 40 -3.19 1.98 -7.11
N GLU A 41 -3.99 3.01 -6.85
CA GLU A 41 -5.37 2.86 -6.38
C GLU A 41 -6.25 2.13 -7.41
N ALA A 42 -6.13 2.48 -8.70
CA ALA A 42 -6.83 1.79 -9.78
C ALA A 42 -6.38 0.34 -9.92
N PHE A 43 -5.07 0.09 -9.87
CA PHE A 43 -4.50 -1.25 -9.96
C PHE A 43 -4.96 -2.14 -8.79
N SER A 44 -4.97 -1.62 -7.55
CA SER A 44 -5.49 -2.32 -6.37
C SER A 44 -6.95 -2.74 -6.57
N ARG A 45 -7.77 -1.82 -7.11
CA ARG A 45 -9.19 -2.07 -7.41
C ARG A 45 -9.36 -3.16 -8.46
N ASP A 46 -8.62 -3.07 -9.56
CA ASP A 46 -8.71 -4.00 -10.69
C ASP A 46 -8.20 -5.40 -10.29
N ALA A 47 -7.10 -5.46 -9.55
CA ALA A 47 -6.52 -6.70 -9.04
C ALA A 47 -7.35 -7.32 -7.90
N ARG A 48 -8.30 -6.58 -7.31
CA ARG A 48 -9.04 -6.95 -6.09
C ARG A 48 -8.11 -7.34 -4.94
N ARG A 49 -7.00 -6.63 -4.82
CA ARG A 49 -6.00 -6.80 -3.75
C ARG A 49 -5.88 -5.49 -2.97
N PRO A 50 -5.93 -5.52 -1.63
CA PRO A 50 -5.65 -4.34 -0.83
C PRO A 50 -4.24 -3.82 -1.08
N LEU A 51 -4.04 -2.54 -0.81
CA LEU A 51 -2.77 -1.85 -0.97
C LEU A 51 -2.42 -1.07 0.30
N LEU A 52 -1.18 -1.19 0.75
CA LEU A 52 -0.56 -0.25 1.69
C LEU A 52 0.41 0.66 0.91
N LEU A 53 0.23 1.97 1.03
CA LEU A 53 1.11 2.97 0.46
C LEU A 53 1.80 3.76 1.57
N GLN A 54 3.14 3.75 1.59
CA GLN A 54 3.91 4.69 2.38
C GLN A 54 4.20 5.95 1.55
N SER A 55 3.88 7.11 2.10
CA SER A 55 4.29 8.41 1.55
C SER A 55 4.48 9.44 2.66
N ASP A 56 5.52 10.26 2.57
CA ASP A 56 5.85 11.31 3.55
C ASP A 56 5.98 10.81 5.00
N GLY A 57 6.39 9.55 5.18
CA GLY A 57 6.49 8.92 6.51
C GLY A 57 5.17 8.33 7.03
N ASP A 58 4.05 8.60 6.36
CA ASP A 58 2.73 8.09 6.72
C ASP A 58 2.34 6.86 5.87
N TRP A 59 1.55 5.97 6.50
CA TRP A 59 0.97 4.80 5.85
C TRP A 59 -0.50 5.05 5.51
N HIS A 60 -0.87 4.71 4.27
CA HIS A 60 -2.22 4.81 3.75
C HIS A 60 -2.70 3.45 3.27
N ALA A 61 -3.83 2.98 3.81
CA ALA A 61 -4.47 1.74 3.39
C ALA A 61 -5.55 2.00 2.33
N PHE A 62 -5.60 1.14 1.32
CA PHE A 62 -6.63 1.12 0.30
C PHE A 62 -7.20 -0.29 0.19
N GLY A 63 -8.52 -0.42 0.24
CA GLY A 63 -9.17 -1.72 0.23
C GLY A 63 -10.56 -1.70 0.83
N PRO A 64 -11.12 -2.88 1.16
CA PRO A 64 -12.43 -2.98 1.80
C PRO A 64 -12.41 -2.33 3.20
N PRO A 65 -13.55 -1.84 3.72
CA PRO A 65 -13.60 -1.14 5.00
C PRO A 65 -12.96 -1.91 6.17
N GLN A 66 -13.10 -3.24 6.19
CA GLN A 66 -12.51 -4.09 7.23
C GLN A 66 -10.98 -4.05 7.18
N PHE A 67 -10.39 -3.98 5.98
CA PHE A 67 -8.95 -3.84 5.83
C PHE A 67 -8.47 -2.50 6.39
N LEU A 68 -9.22 -1.41 6.14
CA LEU A 68 -8.86 -0.09 6.64
C LEU A 68 -8.84 -0.08 8.18
N SER A 69 -9.86 -0.64 8.84
CA SER A 69 -9.91 -0.77 10.29
C SER A 69 -8.75 -1.60 10.86
N ASP A 70 -8.51 -2.79 10.30
CA ASP A 70 -7.44 -3.69 10.74
C ASP A 70 -6.04 -3.04 10.57
N MET A 71 -5.84 -2.25 9.50
CA MET A 71 -4.57 -1.55 9.27
C MET A 71 -4.39 -0.34 10.16
N VAL A 72 -5.45 0.43 10.48
CA VAL A 72 -5.36 1.53 11.44
C VAL A 72 -4.88 1.02 12.80
N GLU A 73 -5.43 -0.11 13.26
CA GLU A 73 -5.02 -0.74 14.51
C GLU A 73 -3.55 -1.18 14.47
N ARG A 74 -3.12 -1.88 13.40
CA ARG A 74 -1.73 -2.30 13.24
C ARG A 74 -0.73 -1.16 13.13
N LEU A 75 -1.09 -0.11 12.39
CA LEU A 75 -0.23 1.06 12.19
C LEU A 75 -0.07 1.91 13.47
N SER A 76 -1.01 1.80 14.40
CA SER A 76 -0.95 2.49 15.69
C SER A 76 -0.01 1.82 16.69
N ASP A 77 0.37 0.57 16.45
CA ASP A 77 1.10 -0.28 17.40
C ASP A 77 2.64 -0.23 17.21
N GLU A 78 3.15 0.75 16.45
CA GLU A 78 4.56 0.96 16.07
C GLU A 78 5.29 -0.26 15.45
N ARG A 79 4.56 -1.35 15.15
CA ARG A 79 5.08 -2.52 14.44
C ARG A 79 5.03 -2.27 12.94
N ASP A 80 6.11 -2.62 12.26
CA ASP A 80 6.18 -2.58 10.79
C ASP A 80 4.99 -3.36 10.18
N PRO A 81 4.05 -2.72 9.46
CA PRO A 81 2.78 -3.32 9.05
C PRO A 81 2.90 -4.48 8.04
N TRP A 82 4.09 -4.72 7.49
CA TRP A 82 4.40 -5.84 6.59
C TRP A 82 5.10 -7.00 7.29
N GLN A 83 5.40 -6.92 8.59
CA GLN A 83 5.99 -8.07 9.31
C GLN A 83 4.92 -9.13 9.63
N PRO A 84 5.22 -10.42 9.42
CA PRO A 84 4.34 -11.49 9.84
C PRO A 84 4.20 -11.48 11.37
N VAL A 85 2.97 -11.70 11.85
CA VAL A 85 2.68 -12.03 13.25
C VAL A 85 3.12 -13.44 13.60
#